data_AF-A0A0H1AIK7-F1
#
_entry.id   AF-A0A0H1AIK7-F1
#
_cell.length_a   1.000
_cell.length_b   1.000
_cell.length_c   1.000
_cell.angle_alpha   90.00
_cell.angle_beta   90.00
_cell.angle_gamma   90.00
#
_symmetry.space_group_name_H-M   'P 1'
#
loop_
_entity.id
_entity.type
_entity.pdbx_description
1 polymer ?
#
loop_
_entity_poly.entity_id
_entity_poly.type
_entity_poly.pdbx_seq_one_letter_code
_entity_poly.pdbx_strand_id
1 'polypeptide(L)'
;NPALGLRGVRLSMARNGLLETQLRAIARASGYGPVRVLVPMVSGREEIVAVRRLLERVQRDLRAEGHETAERIALGAMIEVPSAAIALPTFVRELDFLSIGTNDLVQYLLAADRNNDALGDLYSPLHPAVIRLLHGIVRVARGAA
;
A
#
# COMPACT_ATOMS: atom_id res chain seq x y z
N ASN A 1 -8.27 11.73 -16.20
CA ASN A 1 -8.79 11.27 -14.89
C ASN A 1 -7.62 11.15 -13.91
N PRO A 2 -7.37 12.17 -13.06
CA PRO A 2 -6.26 12.16 -12.09
C PRO A 2 -6.33 10.99 -11.10
N ALA A 3 -7.53 10.57 -10.70
CA ALA A 3 -7.70 9.45 -9.78
C ALA A 3 -7.19 8.12 -10.38
N LEU A 4 -7.26 7.94 -11.70
CA LEU A 4 -6.71 6.76 -12.39
C LEU A 4 -5.28 6.97 -12.93
N GLY A 5 -4.63 8.07 -12.57
CA GLY A 5 -3.36 8.51 -13.14
C GLY A 5 -2.10 8.06 -12.38
N LEU A 6 -1.01 8.79 -12.62
CA LEU A 6 0.30 8.56 -12.00
C LEU A 6 0.32 9.09 -10.55
N ARG A 7 -0.07 8.24 -9.59
CA ARG A 7 -0.10 8.54 -8.15
C ARG A 7 0.36 7.36 -7.29
N GLY A 8 0.61 7.62 -6.00
CA GLY A 8 1.01 6.59 -5.02
C GLY A 8 2.32 5.90 -5.39
N VAL A 9 2.36 4.57 -5.26
CA VAL A 9 3.57 3.77 -5.58
C VAL A 9 4.01 3.94 -7.03
N ARG A 10 3.08 4.09 -7.97
CA ARG A 10 3.38 4.27 -9.41
C ARG A 10 4.19 5.54 -9.67
N LEU A 11 3.79 6.65 -9.07
CA LEU A 11 4.53 7.92 -9.17
C LEU A 11 5.92 7.80 -8.55
N SER A 12 5.99 7.18 -7.37
CA SER A 12 7.23 7.04 -6.61
C SER A 12 8.25 6.15 -7.33
N MET A 13 7.78 5.13 -8.05
CA MET A 13 8.62 4.25 -8.88
C MET A 13 8.97 4.89 -10.24
N ALA A 14 8.10 5.71 -10.82
CA ALA A 14 8.36 6.39 -12.09
C ALA A 14 9.32 7.59 -11.96
N ARG A 15 9.40 8.21 -10.77
CA ARG A 15 10.31 9.31 -10.47
C ARG A 15 11.60 8.77 -9.87
N ASN A 16 12.65 8.76 -10.68
CA ASN A 16 13.98 8.31 -10.27
C ASN A 16 14.39 8.90 -8.92
N GLY A 17 14.80 8.04 -7.99
CA GLY A 17 15.32 8.41 -6.67
C GLY A 17 14.27 8.89 -5.65
N LEU A 18 13.02 9.15 -6.03
CA LEU A 18 12.00 9.67 -5.10
C LEU A 18 11.68 8.64 -4.02
N LEU A 19 11.32 7.42 -4.44
CA LEU A 19 11.01 6.33 -3.51
C LEU A 19 12.22 5.97 -2.63
N GLU A 20 13.40 5.92 -3.22
CA GLU A 20 14.64 5.62 -2.49
C GLU A 20 14.94 6.66 -1.41
N THR A 21 14.81 7.95 -1.76
CA THR A 21 15.00 9.06 -0.80
C THR A 21 14.05 8.94 0.39
N GLN A 22 12.77 8.66 0.14
CA GLN A 22 11.77 8.48 1.20
C GLN A 22 12.08 7.27 2.08
N LEU A 23 12.41 6.12 1.48
CA LEU A 23 12.74 4.91 2.23
C LEU A 23 14.02 5.08 3.04
N ARG A 24 15.02 5.82 2.54
CA ARG A 24 16.24 6.15 3.30
C ARG A 24 15.91 6.99 4.53
N ALA A 25 15.06 7.99 4.38
CA ALA A 25 14.61 8.82 5.51
C ALA A 25 13.85 7.97 6.57
N ILE A 26 12.92 7.13 6.12
CA ILE A 26 12.16 6.23 7.00
C ILE A 26 13.08 5.23 7.71
N ALA A 27 14.02 4.62 7.00
CA ALA A 27 14.94 3.64 7.55
C ALA A 27 15.86 4.27 8.62
N ARG A 28 16.36 5.50 8.41
CA ARG A 28 17.11 6.22 9.45
C ARG A 28 16.24 6.55 10.66
N ALA A 29 14.99 6.98 10.45
CA ALA A 29 14.07 7.25 11.55
C ALA A 29 13.77 6.00 12.39
N SER A 30 13.80 4.81 11.77
CA SER A 30 13.57 3.54 12.47
C SER A 30 14.64 3.19 13.52
N GLY A 31 15.82 3.80 13.48
CA GLY A 31 16.83 3.66 14.54
C GLY A 31 16.39 4.27 15.87
N TYR A 32 15.45 5.23 15.84
CA TYR A 32 15.00 5.99 17.01
C TYR A 32 13.66 5.50 17.59
N GLY A 33 13.02 4.52 16.94
CA GLY A 33 11.72 4.01 17.39
C GLY A 33 11.00 3.14 16.36
N PRO A 34 9.87 2.55 16.74
CA PRO A 34 9.12 1.65 15.87
C PRO A 34 8.50 2.42 14.69
N VAL A 35 8.90 2.05 13.47
CA VAL A 35 8.34 2.60 12.23
C VAL A 35 7.84 1.47 11.34
N ARG A 36 6.75 1.73 10.63
CA ARG A 36 6.15 0.84 9.64
C ARG A 36 5.99 1.58 8.31
N VAL A 37 6.23 0.90 7.20
CA VAL A 37 6.04 1.44 5.85
C VAL A 37 4.71 0.93 5.31
N LEU A 38 3.83 1.82 4.88
CA LEU A 38 2.57 1.49 4.23
C LEU A 38 2.61 1.97 2.78
N VAL A 39 2.48 1.05 1.82
CA VAL A 39 2.56 1.36 0.38
C VAL A 39 1.15 1.66 -0.17
N PRO A 40 0.90 2.88 -0.70
CA PRO A 40 -0.38 3.24 -1.29
C PRO A 40 -0.49 2.86 -2.76
N MET A 41 -1.72 2.74 -3.26
CA MET A 41 -2.09 2.50 -4.65
C MET A 41 -1.53 1.19 -5.22
N VAL A 42 -1.33 0.21 -4.35
CA VAL A 42 -0.89 -1.13 -4.75
C VAL A 42 -2.01 -1.78 -5.55
N SER A 43 -1.65 -2.30 -6.71
CA SER A 43 -2.53 -2.99 -7.65
C SER A 43 -2.15 -4.44 -7.88
N GLY A 44 -0.90 -4.83 -7.55
CA GLY A 44 -0.40 -6.19 -7.68
C GLY A 44 0.81 -6.50 -6.81
N ARG A 45 1.23 -7.77 -6.86
CA ARG A 45 2.32 -8.34 -6.07
C ARG A 45 3.67 -7.69 -6.39
N GLU A 46 3.91 -7.43 -7.66
CA GLU A 46 5.19 -7.00 -8.20
C GLU A 46 5.63 -5.66 -7.59
N GLU A 47 4.67 -4.76 -7.31
CA GLU A 47 4.91 -3.47 -6.65
C GLU A 47 5.41 -3.67 -5.21
N ILE A 48 4.83 -4.61 -4.46
CA ILE A 48 5.25 -4.93 -3.08
C ILE A 48 6.65 -5.54 -3.07
N VAL A 49 6.92 -6.50 -3.96
CA VAL A 49 8.24 -7.13 -4.08
C VAL A 49 9.31 -6.08 -4.42
N ALA A 50 9.01 -5.16 -5.35
CA ALA A 50 9.92 -4.10 -5.73
C ALA A 50 10.23 -3.16 -4.55
N VAL A 51 9.20 -2.74 -3.80
CA VAL A 51 9.37 -1.87 -2.63
C VAL A 51 10.17 -2.58 -1.53
N ARG A 52 9.87 -3.86 -1.25
CA ARG A 52 10.61 -4.66 -0.25
C ARG A 52 12.09 -4.75 -0.57
N ARG A 53 12.44 -5.11 -1.82
CA ARG A 53 13.83 -5.20 -2.28
C ARG A 53 14.56 -3.86 -2.16
N LEU A 54 13.88 -2.76 -2.47
CA LEU A 54 14.44 -1.42 -2.34
C LEU A 54 14.68 -1.06 -0.87
N LEU A 55 13.71 -1.31 0.01
CA LEU A 55 13.83 -1.06 1.45
C LEU A 55 14.99 -1.85 2.06
N GLU A 56 15.12 -3.14 1.73
CA GLU A 56 16.21 -3.99 2.21
C GLU A 56 17.58 -3.52 1.71
N ARG A 57 17.68 -3.08 0.45
CA ARG A 57 18.90 -2.47 -0.10
C ARG A 57 19.26 -1.19 0.67
N VAL A 58 18.30 -0.29 0.81
CA VAL A 58 18.46 0.98 1.54
C VAL A 58 18.93 0.74 2.98
N GLN A 59 18.36 -0.24 3.69
CA GLN A 59 18.79 -0.58 5.05
C GLN A 59 20.24 -1.09 5.08
N ARG A 60 20.65 -1.92 4.11
CA ARG A 60 22.05 -2.39 4.02
C ARG A 60 23.01 -1.23 3.76
N ASP A 61 22.69 -0.37 2.82
CA ASP A 61 23.54 0.76 2.44
C ASP A 61 23.69 1.74 3.62
N LEU A 62 22.59 2.09 4.29
CA LEU A 62 22.61 2.96 5.48
C LEU A 62 23.45 2.38 6.63
N ARG A 63 23.38 1.07 6.86
CA ARG A 63 24.22 0.42 7.88
C ARG A 63 25.70 0.46 7.51
N ALA A 64 26.04 0.27 6.23
CA ALA A 64 27.41 0.40 5.75
C ALA A 64 27.94 1.85 5.87
N GLU A 65 27.05 2.84 5.76
CA GLU A 65 27.34 4.26 6.00
C GLU A 65 27.42 4.63 7.50
N GLY A 66 27.19 3.68 8.42
CA GLY A 66 27.24 3.90 9.87
C GLY A 66 25.96 4.45 10.49
N HIS A 67 24.83 4.44 9.77
CA HIS A 67 23.55 4.83 10.33
C HIS A 67 22.86 3.68 11.08
N GLU A 68 22.32 4.00 12.26
CA GLU A 68 21.41 3.10 12.97
C GLU A 68 20.09 2.96 12.20
N THR A 69 19.64 1.72 12.06
CA THR A 69 18.35 1.36 11.46
C THR A 69 17.79 0.16 12.22
N ALA A 70 16.46 0.05 12.30
CA ALA A 70 15.83 -1.15 12.85
C ALA A 70 16.28 -2.40 12.09
N GLU A 71 16.36 -3.53 12.77
CA GLU A 71 16.71 -4.82 12.15
C GLU A 71 15.72 -5.16 11.03
N ARG A 72 14.43 -5.07 11.35
CA ARG A 72 13.31 -5.26 10.44
C ARG A 72 12.35 -4.07 10.51
N ILE A 73 12.02 -3.53 9.35
CA ILE A 73 10.96 -2.53 9.19
C ILE A 73 9.75 -3.25 8.58
N ALA A 74 8.62 -3.23 9.28
CA ALA A 74 7.41 -3.87 8.77
C ALA A 74 6.88 -3.11 7.55
N LEU A 75 6.62 -3.85 6.47
CA LEU A 75 6.10 -3.36 5.20
C LEU A 75 4.67 -3.88 5.00
N GLY A 76 3.72 -2.96 4.87
CA GLY A 76 2.32 -3.23 4.61
C GLY A 76 1.83 -2.59 3.32
N ALA A 77 0.64 -3.01 2.90
CA ALA A 77 -0.04 -2.46 1.72
C ALA A 77 -1.35 -1.79 2.11
N MET A 78 -1.63 -0.64 1.48
CA MET A 78 -2.96 -0.06 1.51
C MET A 78 -3.82 -0.76 0.45
N ILE A 79 -4.81 -1.53 0.91
CA ILE A 79 -5.77 -2.20 0.05
C ILE A 79 -6.87 -1.19 -0.30
N GLU A 80 -6.61 -0.47 -1.39
CA GLU A 80 -7.50 0.58 -1.92
C GLU A 80 -7.79 0.43 -3.41
N VAL A 81 -7.10 -0.48 -4.11
CA VAL A 81 -7.38 -0.81 -5.52
C VAL A 81 -8.10 -2.18 -5.57
N PRO A 82 -9.22 -2.31 -6.30
CA PRO A 82 -9.96 -3.58 -6.39
C PRO A 82 -9.10 -4.76 -6.87
N SER A 83 -8.15 -4.53 -7.78
CA SER A 83 -7.23 -5.58 -8.26
C SER A 83 -6.38 -6.17 -7.13
N ALA A 84 -5.85 -5.33 -6.23
CA ALA A 84 -5.09 -5.79 -5.07
C ALA A 84 -5.98 -6.51 -4.06
N ALA A 85 -7.22 -6.05 -3.86
CA ALA A 85 -8.17 -6.73 -2.98
C ALA A 85 -8.53 -8.15 -3.48
N ILE A 86 -8.72 -8.29 -4.79
CA ILE A 86 -9.05 -9.58 -5.44
C ILE A 86 -7.82 -10.51 -5.47
N ALA A 87 -6.64 -9.97 -5.81
CA ALA A 87 -5.41 -10.73 -5.93
C ALA A 87 -4.71 -10.99 -4.57
N LEU A 88 -5.20 -10.42 -3.47
CA LEU A 88 -4.58 -10.51 -2.15
C LEU A 88 -4.09 -11.91 -1.74
N PRO A 89 -4.83 -13.02 -2.00
CA PRO A 89 -4.35 -14.36 -1.64
C PRO A 89 -2.98 -14.73 -2.20
N THR A 90 -2.56 -14.13 -3.33
CA THR A 90 -1.31 -14.46 -4.01
C THR A 90 -0.08 -13.80 -3.38
N PHE A 91 -0.27 -12.73 -2.59
CA PHE A 91 0.84 -11.94 -2.04
C PHE A 91 0.68 -11.52 -0.58
N VAL A 92 -0.41 -11.91 0.09
CA VAL A 92 -0.63 -11.55 1.51
C VAL A 92 0.53 -11.97 2.43
N ARG A 93 1.23 -13.07 2.12
CA ARG A 93 2.40 -13.55 2.88
C ARG A 93 3.66 -12.70 2.73
N GLU A 94 3.68 -11.78 1.78
CA GLU A 94 4.80 -10.84 1.58
C GLU A 94 4.63 -9.56 2.39
N LEU A 95 3.47 -9.39 3.04
CA LEU A 95 3.08 -8.21 3.78
C LEU A 95 3.06 -8.50 5.28
N ASP A 96 3.59 -7.56 6.04
CA ASP A 96 3.64 -7.64 7.50
C ASP A 96 2.32 -7.15 8.13
N PHE A 97 1.56 -6.32 7.41
CA PHE A 97 0.24 -5.84 7.81
C PHE A 97 -0.53 -5.28 6.59
N LEU A 98 -1.83 -5.11 6.77
CA LEU A 98 -2.71 -4.49 5.78
C LEU A 98 -3.41 -3.28 6.38
N SER A 99 -3.69 -2.27 5.55
CA SER A 99 -4.60 -1.18 5.87
C SER A 99 -5.62 -1.04 4.76
N ILE A 100 -6.90 -0.89 5.07
CA ILE A 100 -7.94 -0.77 4.04
C ILE A 100 -8.21 0.72 3.81
N GLY A 101 -7.97 1.19 2.58
CA GLY A 101 -8.31 2.55 2.16
C GLY A 101 -9.72 2.59 1.57
N THR A 102 -10.74 2.60 2.41
CA THR A 102 -12.15 2.52 1.97
C THR A 102 -12.54 3.66 1.02
N ASN A 103 -11.96 4.84 1.21
CA ASN A 103 -12.26 6.03 0.41
C ASN A 103 -12.01 5.78 -1.08
N ASP A 104 -10.82 5.30 -1.43
CA ASP A 104 -10.43 5.02 -2.80
C ASP A 104 -10.98 3.64 -3.25
N LEU A 105 -11.08 2.65 -2.34
CA LEU A 105 -11.65 1.34 -2.65
C LEU A 105 -13.10 1.41 -3.12
N VAL A 106 -13.96 2.16 -2.40
CA VAL A 106 -15.37 2.34 -2.75
C VAL A 106 -15.48 3.09 -4.08
N GLN A 107 -14.69 4.15 -4.26
CA GLN A 107 -14.67 4.95 -5.49
C GLN A 107 -14.32 4.10 -6.71
N TYR A 108 -13.26 3.29 -6.63
CA TYR A 108 -12.85 2.45 -7.76
C TYR A 108 -13.78 1.24 -7.96
N LEU A 109 -14.29 0.65 -6.88
CA LEU A 109 -15.19 -0.51 -6.98
C LEU A 109 -16.55 -0.15 -7.59
N LEU A 110 -17.09 1.02 -7.22
CA LEU A 110 -18.40 1.50 -7.70
C LEU A 110 -18.28 2.43 -8.92
N ALA A 111 -17.05 2.72 -9.37
CA ALA A 111 -16.77 3.66 -10.45
C ALA A 111 -17.41 5.05 -10.24
N ALA A 112 -17.46 5.52 -8.99
CA ALA A 112 -18.09 6.78 -8.59
C ALA A 112 -17.07 7.68 -7.89
N ASP A 113 -16.75 8.83 -8.50
CA ASP A 113 -15.86 9.82 -7.90
C ASP A 113 -16.57 10.53 -6.74
N ARG A 114 -16.02 10.40 -5.53
CA ARG A 114 -16.61 11.00 -4.32
C ARG A 114 -16.57 12.52 -4.30
N ASN A 115 -15.73 13.13 -5.13
CA ASN A 115 -15.62 14.60 -5.24
C ASN A 115 -16.57 15.16 -6.31
N ASN A 116 -17.38 14.31 -6.94
CA ASN A 116 -18.36 14.73 -7.93
C ASN A 116 -19.77 14.64 -7.32
N ASP A 117 -20.36 15.80 -7.02
CA ASP A 117 -21.68 15.89 -6.39
C ASP A 117 -22.78 15.16 -7.19
N ALA A 118 -22.65 15.07 -8.52
CA ALA A 118 -23.60 14.34 -9.37
C ALA A 118 -23.55 12.81 -9.19
N LEU A 119 -22.52 12.28 -8.50
CA LEU A 119 -22.32 10.85 -8.26
C LEU A 119 -22.50 10.46 -6.80
N GLY A 120 -22.93 11.39 -5.93
CA GLY A 120 -23.07 11.16 -4.49
C GLY A 120 -23.92 9.92 -4.15
N ASP A 121 -25.04 9.74 -4.84
CA ASP A 121 -25.95 8.60 -4.64
C ASP A 121 -25.33 7.24 -5.02
N LEU A 122 -24.34 7.24 -5.93
CA LEU A 122 -23.63 6.03 -6.35
C LEU A 122 -22.47 5.68 -5.39
N TYR A 123 -21.94 6.66 -4.66
CA TYR A 123 -20.93 6.43 -3.65
C TYR A 123 -21.57 5.88 -2.36
N SER A 124 -21.66 4.55 -2.26
CA SER A 124 -22.21 3.88 -1.08
C SER A 124 -21.19 2.95 -0.41
N PRO A 125 -20.58 3.37 0.72
CA PRO A 125 -19.68 2.51 1.50
C PRO A 125 -20.32 1.21 1.99
N LEU A 126 -21.65 1.18 2.12
CA LEU A 126 -22.42 0.03 2.55
C LEU A 126 -22.95 -0.82 1.38
N HIS A 127 -22.55 -0.50 0.14
CA HIS A 127 -22.93 -1.29 -1.03
C HIS A 127 -22.55 -2.78 -0.82
N PRO A 128 -23.43 -3.75 -1.14
CA PRO A 128 -23.15 -5.17 -0.88
C PRO A 128 -21.83 -5.68 -1.46
N ALA A 129 -21.41 -5.16 -2.62
CA ALA A 129 -20.12 -5.51 -3.21
C ALA A 129 -18.94 -5.05 -2.35
N VAL A 130 -19.01 -3.85 -1.76
CA VAL A 130 -17.98 -3.32 -0.84
C VAL A 130 -17.89 -4.21 0.39
N ILE A 131 -19.02 -4.50 1.03
CA ILE A 131 -19.06 -5.34 2.24
C ILE A 131 -18.51 -6.75 1.96
N ARG A 132 -18.89 -7.37 0.85
CA ARG A 132 -18.35 -8.68 0.43
C ARG A 132 -16.85 -8.64 0.19
N LEU A 133 -16.35 -7.57 -0.44
CA LEU A 133 -14.93 -7.39 -0.68
C LEU A 133 -14.15 -7.21 0.62
N LEU A 134 -14.63 -6.35 1.53
CA LEU A 134 -14.04 -6.14 2.86
C LEU A 134 -13.98 -7.44 3.66
N HIS A 135 -15.08 -8.20 3.68
CA HIS A 135 -15.11 -9.52 4.31
C HIS A 135 -14.08 -10.47 3.71
N GLY A 136 -13.95 -10.49 2.37
CA GLY A 136 -12.93 -11.26 1.66
C GLY A 136 -11.51 -10.90 2.08
N ILE A 137 -11.19 -9.61 2.10
CA ILE A 137 -9.88 -9.08 2.53
C ILE A 137 -9.56 -9.53 3.95
N VAL A 138 -10.47 -9.31 4.90
CA VAL A 138 -10.28 -9.66 6.32
C VAL A 138 -10.07 -11.17 6.50
N ARG A 139 -10.84 -12.00 5.78
CA ARG A 139 -10.71 -13.45 5.84
C ARG A 139 -9.34 -13.92 5.35
N VAL A 140 -8.87 -13.37 4.23
CA VAL A 140 -7.55 -13.70 3.66
C VAL A 140 -6.43 -13.27 4.61
N ALA A 141 -6.53 -12.05 5.17
CA ALA A 141 -5.55 -11.52 6.11
C ALA A 141 -5.42 -12.40 7.37
N ARG A 142 -6.56 -12.81 7.96
CA ARG A 142 -6.58 -13.67 9.15
C ARG A 142 -6.07 -15.09 8.89
N GLY A 143 -6.28 -15.63 7.69
CA GLY A 143 -5.79 -16.95 7.32
C GLY A 143 -4.30 -17.00 6.95
N ALA A 144 -3.65 -15.85 6.85
CA ALA A 144 -2.23 -15.73 6.50
C ALA A 144 -1.33 -15.42 7.72
N ALA A 145 -1.92 -15.01 8.85
CA ALA A 145 -1.26 -14.83 10.13
C ALA A 145 -1.06 -16.17 10.85
#